data_AF-A0A0V0ZNW2-F1
#
_entry.id   AF-A0A0V0ZNW2-F1
#
_cell.length_a   1.000
_cell.length_b   1.000
_cell.length_c   1.000
_cell.angle_alpha   90.00
_cell.angle_beta   90.00
_cell.angle_gamma   90.00
#
_symmetry.space_group_name_H-M   'P 1'
#
loop_
_entity.id
_entity.type
_entity.pdbx_description
1 polymer ?
#
loop_
_entity_poly.entity_id
_entity_poly.type
_entity_poly.pdbx_seq_one_letter_code
_entity_poly.pdbx_strand_id
1 'polypeptide(L)'
;MHYFKNFPQFQRRKFVSFTEDLFRLGSEFMRCCDSPVRILTSDIAEPFAKYLTDVGDGFSELYTALLNYNDHRVRKFGYLTYFQPSKYQETKLKNLLHYRDAIATLVGYRSFADRAVQKLLLNNSSKVESFLKCTLDTVYDQAMKERSELAKFQDGRQPYVWDLPYLCYTAKDNLTQLSFSELVPFLNRQQVINNLSIMLNYLYGVQIVEAEINPGEVWHDSVTKWLVQNEQGSTLGVIYCDWIDRRGKVSDSHFTIQCGKQLSDGSYQQPVVVLSFRCRDRCSDKAYFTLSQLENFLHEMGHALHSIFGRTRYQHVSGRAEHFLNLHFFSNKFQFYLLSFRNTLRD
;
A
#
# COMPACT_ATOMS: atom_id res chain seq x y z
N MET A 1 -26.27 6.72 5.37
CA MET A 1 -27.61 7.02 4.82
C MET A 1 -28.75 6.96 5.84
N HIS A 2 -28.71 6.10 6.87
CA HIS A 2 -29.83 6.01 7.82
C HIS A 2 -30.09 7.32 8.60
N TYR A 3 -29.01 8.01 9.02
CA TYR A 3 -29.10 9.31 9.71
C TYR A 3 -29.68 10.45 8.85
N PHE A 4 -29.49 10.37 7.53
CA PHE A 4 -29.83 11.48 6.62
C PHE A 4 -31.33 11.60 6.38
N LYS A 5 -32.10 10.51 6.48
CA LYS A 5 -33.56 10.52 6.24
C LYS A 5 -34.33 11.24 7.35
N ASN A 6 -33.79 11.27 8.57
CA ASN A 6 -34.51 11.76 9.76
C ASN A 6 -34.08 13.18 10.17
N PHE A 7 -33.20 13.84 9.40
CA PHE A 7 -32.70 15.17 9.74
C PHE A 7 -33.56 16.31 9.20
N PRO A 8 -33.75 17.39 9.99
CA PRO A 8 -34.26 18.66 9.49
C PRO A 8 -33.48 19.12 8.26
N GLN A 9 -34.15 19.80 7.32
CA GLN A 9 -33.54 20.20 6.05
C GLN A 9 -32.26 21.04 6.25
N PHE A 10 -32.24 21.90 7.26
CA PHE A 10 -31.06 22.70 7.61
C PHE A 10 -29.85 21.84 8.01
N GLN A 11 -30.04 20.83 8.87
CA GLN A 11 -28.96 19.91 9.27
C GLN A 11 -28.47 19.09 8.09
N ARG A 12 -29.37 18.66 7.19
CA ARG A 12 -28.98 17.98 5.94
C ARG A 12 -28.09 18.86 5.05
N ARG A 13 -28.47 20.14 4.85
CA ARG A 13 -27.67 21.08 4.04
C ARG A 13 -26.28 21.31 4.65
N LYS A 14 -26.21 21.50 5.98
CA LYS A 14 -24.92 21.60 6.70
C LYS A 14 -24.07 20.34 6.55
N PHE A 15 -24.67 19.16 6.71
CA PHE A 15 -23.95 17.89 6.54
C PHE A 15 -23.34 17.77 5.14
N VAL A 16 -24.12 18.09 4.10
CA VAL A 16 -23.64 18.04 2.71
C VAL A 16 -22.49 19.01 2.50
N SER A 17 -22.65 20.27 2.90
CA SER A 17 -21.60 21.29 2.78
C SER A 17 -20.31 20.88 3.51
N PHE A 18 -20.39 20.44 4.77
CA PHE A 18 -19.20 19.98 5.49
C PHE A 18 -18.54 18.75 4.86
N THR A 19 -19.34 17.84 4.29
CA THR A 19 -18.80 16.65 3.63
C THR A 19 -18.10 17.01 2.32
N GLU A 20 -18.65 17.97 1.57
CA GLU A 20 -18.04 18.50 0.34
C GLU A 20 -16.70 19.19 0.63
N ASP A 21 -16.66 20.06 1.65
CA ASP A 21 -15.43 20.71 2.09
C ASP A 21 -14.40 19.70 2.61
N LEU A 22 -14.83 18.70 3.39
CA LEU A 22 -13.96 17.63 3.85
C LEU A 22 -13.34 16.85 2.67
N PHE A 23 -14.14 16.54 1.64
CA PHE A 23 -13.67 15.80 0.47
C PHE A 23 -12.68 16.63 -0.34
N ARG A 24 -13.02 17.89 -0.64
CA ARG A 24 -12.15 18.83 -1.37
C ARG A 24 -10.82 19.04 -0.64
N LEU A 25 -10.87 19.39 0.65
CA LEU A 25 -9.66 19.58 1.46
C LEU A 25 -8.86 18.29 1.59
N GLY A 26 -9.52 17.13 1.64
CA GLY A 26 -8.85 15.83 1.71
C GLY A 26 -8.05 15.55 0.45
N SER A 27 -8.64 15.81 -0.72
CA SER A 27 -7.96 15.68 -2.01
C SER A 27 -6.79 16.65 -2.13
N GLU A 28 -6.97 17.91 -1.73
CA GLU A 28 -5.90 18.91 -1.76
C GLU A 28 -4.75 18.57 -0.80
N PHE A 29 -5.06 18.08 0.40
CA PHE A 29 -4.06 17.64 1.38
C PHE A 29 -3.22 16.49 0.84
N MET A 30 -3.88 15.46 0.30
CA MET A 30 -3.20 14.28 -0.29
C MET A 30 -2.31 14.66 -1.46
N ARG A 31 -2.78 15.52 -2.38
CA ARG A 31 -1.97 15.97 -3.54
C ARG A 31 -0.67 16.64 -3.10
N CYS A 32 -0.71 17.38 -2.00
CA CYS A 32 0.47 18.06 -1.46
C CYS A 32 1.35 17.13 -0.60
N CYS A 33 0.90 15.94 -0.19
CA CYS A 33 1.73 14.95 0.51
C CYS A 33 2.71 14.25 -0.45
N ASP A 34 2.34 14.10 -1.71
CA ASP A 34 3.19 13.48 -2.75
C ASP A 34 4.13 14.49 -3.43
N SER A 35 4.05 15.76 -3.06
CA SER A 35 4.91 16.81 -3.63
C SER A 35 6.31 16.75 -3.01
N PRO A 36 7.39 16.91 -3.81
CA PRO A 36 8.74 16.96 -3.27
C PRO A 36 8.91 18.17 -2.35
N VAL A 37 9.86 18.06 -1.43
CA VAL A 37 10.15 19.14 -0.50
C VAL A 37 11.04 20.18 -1.17
N ARG A 38 10.52 21.40 -1.33
CA ARG A 38 11.23 22.52 -1.95
C ARG A 38 11.97 23.36 -0.91
N ILE A 39 13.22 23.70 -1.21
CA ILE A 39 14.15 24.41 -0.31
C ILE A 39 14.90 25.46 -1.13
N LEU A 40 15.27 26.57 -0.51
CA LEU A 40 16.16 27.56 -1.13
C LEU A 40 17.55 26.95 -1.34
N THR A 41 18.09 27.07 -2.55
CA THR A 41 19.41 26.53 -2.89
C THR A 41 20.51 27.16 -2.03
N SER A 42 20.35 28.41 -1.58
CA SER A 42 21.26 29.10 -0.66
C SER A 42 21.37 28.45 0.72
N ASP A 43 20.33 27.74 1.16
CA ASP A 43 20.25 27.18 2.51
C ASP A 43 20.85 25.77 2.58
N ILE A 44 21.27 25.24 1.42
CA ILE A 44 21.82 23.89 1.30
C ILE A 44 23.33 23.95 1.49
N ALA A 45 23.82 23.38 2.59
CA ALA A 45 25.25 23.20 2.80
C ALA A 45 25.82 22.06 1.92
N GLU A 46 27.00 22.27 1.35
CA GLU A 46 27.82 21.16 0.82
C GLU A 46 28.19 20.19 1.98
N PRO A 47 28.22 18.86 1.77
CA PRO A 47 28.14 18.12 0.51
C PRO A 47 26.71 17.65 0.14
N PHE A 48 25.66 18.28 0.68
CA PHE A 48 24.30 17.76 0.56
C PHE A 48 23.61 18.14 -0.76
N ALA A 49 24.05 19.20 -1.44
CA ALA A 49 23.45 19.71 -2.67
C ALA A 49 23.27 18.63 -3.75
N LYS A 50 24.23 17.71 -3.87
CA LYS A 50 24.20 16.59 -4.83
C LYS A 50 23.03 15.60 -4.66
N TYR A 51 22.33 15.63 -3.52
CA TYR A 51 21.18 14.75 -3.26
C TYR A 51 19.84 15.40 -3.62
N LEU A 52 19.85 16.67 -4.03
CA LEU A 52 18.66 17.41 -4.46
C LEU A 52 18.69 17.62 -5.97
N THR A 53 17.52 17.88 -6.53
CA THR A 53 17.37 18.28 -7.93
C THR A 53 17.19 19.79 -7.98
N ASP A 54 18.10 20.50 -8.65
CA ASP A 54 17.93 21.92 -8.95
C ASP A 54 16.75 22.08 -9.92
N VAL A 55 15.76 22.87 -9.51
CA VAL A 55 14.55 23.14 -10.30
C VAL A 55 14.51 24.57 -10.82
N GLY A 56 15.60 25.33 -10.68
CA GLY A 56 15.68 26.73 -11.06
C GLY A 56 15.03 27.67 -10.05
N ASP A 57 15.04 28.96 -10.37
CA ASP A 57 14.52 30.06 -9.54
C ASP A 57 15.14 30.15 -8.14
N GLY A 58 16.33 29.59 -7.94
CA GLY A 58 17.00 29.55 -6.64
C GLY A 58 16.45 28.49 -5.68
N PHE A 59 15.76 27.47 -6.19
CA PHE A 59 15.22 26.38 -5.40
C PHE A 59 15.74 25.01 -5.84
N SER A 60 15.86 24.11 -4.87
CA SER A 60 16.09 22.68 -5.10
C SER A 60 15.01 21.84 -4.44
N GLU A 61 14.80 20.64 -4.97
CA GLU A 61 13.79 19.70 -4.51
C GLU A 61 14.39 18.40 -3.98
N LEU A 62 13.86 17.95 -2.84
CA LEU A 62 14.17 16.66 -2.23
C LEU A 62 12.96 15.72 -2.38
N TYR A 63 13.18 14.60 -3.08
CA TYR A 63 12.12 13.63 -3.40
C TYR A 63 12.00 12.49 -2.38
N THR A 64 13.04 12.22 -1.59
CA THR A 64 13.05 11.14 -0.60
C THR A 64 13.81 11.54 0.67
N ALA A 65 13.55 10.87 1.78
CA ALA A 65 14.21 11.14 3.06
C ALA A 65 15.66 10.61 3.18
N LEU A 66 16.24 10.03 2.12
CA LEU A 66 17.64 9.55 2.08
C LEU A 66 18.02 8.56 3.20
N LEU A 67 17.07 7.75 3.67
CA LEU A 67 17.26 6.89 4.85
C LEU A 67 18.13 5.65 4.61
N ASN A 68 18.46 5.34 3.36
CA ASN A 68 19.20 4.14 2.97
C ASN A 68 20.71 4.40 2.74
N TYR A 69 21.19 5.62 3.01
CA TYR A 69 22.60 5.96 2.82
C TYR A 69 23.47 5.52 4.01
N ASN A 70 24.70 5.11 3.74
CA ASN A 70 25.69 4.74 4.78
C ASN A 70 26.04 5.93 5.70
N ASP A 71 26.23 7.13 5.14
CA ASP A 71 26.58 8.30 5.95
C ASP A 71 25.37 8.78 6.79
N HIS A 72 25.49 8.67 8.12
CA HIS A 72 24.50 9.15 9.09
C HIS A 72 24.12 10.62 8.89
N ARG A 73 25.06 11.48 8.47
CA ARG A 73 24.80 12.90 8.24
C ARG A 73 23.84 13.11 7.08
N VAL A 74 23.95 12.29 6.04
CA VAL A 74 23.04 12.30 4.89
C VAL A 74 21.65 11.82 5.32
N ARG A 75 21.55 10.74 6.10
CA ARG A 75 20.26 10.27 6.65
C ARG A 75 19.60 11.32 7.53
N LYS A 76 20.37 11.96 8.41
CA LYS A 76 19.89 13.04 9.30
C LYS A 76 19.39 14.22 8.48
N PHE A 77 20.18 14.70 7.52
CA PHE A 77 19.79 15.78 6.63
C PHE A 77 18.51 15.43 5.87
N GLY A 78 18.48 14.28 5.19
CA GLY A 78 17.33 13.84 4.42
C GLY A 78 16.06 13.71 5.26
N TYR A 79 16.16 13.14 6.46
CA TYR A 79 15.01 13.02 7.38
C TYR A 79 14.47 14.37 7.84
N LEU A 80 15.34 15.23 8.40
CA LEU A 80 14.92 16.52 8.94
C LEU A 80 14.34 17.43 7.86
N THR A 81 14.94 17.39 6.68
CA THR A 81 14.50 18.15 5.53
C THR A 81 13.19 17.60 4.96
N TYR A 82 13.10 16.29 4.74
CA TYR A 82 11.91 15.67 4.12
C TYR A 82 10.66 15.76 5.00
N PHE A 83 10.83 15.60 6.33
CA PHE A 83 9.74 15.69 7.29
C PHE A 83 9.58 17.08 7.92
N GLN A 84 10.13 18.12 7.30
CA GLN A 84 9.99 19.49 7.80
C GLN A 84 8.51 19.92 7.82
N PRO A 85 8.10 20.71 8.83
CA PRO A 85 6.71 21.13 8.94
C PRO A 85 6.34 22.08 7.80
N SER A 86 5.19 21.82 7.17
CA SER A 86 4.58 22.73 6.21
C SER A 86 3.38 23.42 6.85
N LYS A 87 3.50 24.74 7.08
CA LYS A 87 2.39 25.55 7.64
C LYS A 87 1.13 25.47 6.78
N TYR A 88 1.30 25.35 5.47
CA TYR A 88 0.20 25.16 4.52
C TYR A 88 -0.52 23.83 4.75
N GLN A 89 0.22 22.72 4.86
CA GLN A 89 -0.36 21.40 5.13
C GLN A 89 -0.95 21.31 6.54
N GLU A 90 -0.30 21.89 7.53
CA GLU A 90 -0.79 21.93 8.91
C GLU A 90 -2.14 22.65 8.99
N THR A 91 -2.31 23.77 8.28
CA THR A 91 -3.58 24.51 8.22
C THR A 91 -4.68 23.65 7.60
N LYS A 92 -4.39 22.94 6.51
CA LYS A 92 -5.35 22.00 5.90
C LYS A 92 -5.71 20.87 6.85
N LEU A 93 -4.74 20.27 7.53
CA LEU A 93 -4.98 19.20 8.50
C LEU A 93 -5.89 19.68 9.64
N LYS A 94 -5.65 20.88 10.17
CA LYS A 94 -6.52 21.49 11.20
C LYS A 94 -7.96 21.66 10.70
N ASN A 95 -8.13 22.16 9.47
CA ASN A 95 -9.46 22.28 8.87
C ASN A 95 -10.13 20.91 8.64
N LEU A 96 -9.37 19.89 8.21
CA LEU A 96 -9.86 18.52 8.06
C LEU A 96 -10.36 17.95 9.39
N LEU A 97 -9.60 18.15 10.47
CA LEU A 97 -9.98 17.73 11.81
C LEU A 97 -11.25 18.46 12.28
N HIS A 98 -11.34 19.77 12.03
CA HIS A 98 -12.53 20.57 12.34
C HIS A 98 -13.77 20.04 11.62
N TYR A 99 -13.71 19.80 10.30
CA TYR A 99 -14.86 19.27 9.57
C TYR A 99 -15.22 17.84 9.98
N ARG A 100 -14.22 16.99 10.28
CA ARG A 100 -14.46 15.64 10.83
C ARG A 100 -15.23 15.70 12.15
N ASP A 101 -14.80 16.57 13.06
CA ASP A 101 -15.48 16.79 14.34
C ASP A 101 -16.92 17.31 14.12
N ALA A 102 -17.08 18.38 13.33
CA ALA A 102 -18.39 18.96 13.04
C ALA A 102 -19.37 17.94 12.41
N ILE A 103 -18.90 17.09 11.50
CA ILE A 103 -19.70 16.02 10.90
C ILE A 103 -20.09 14.98 11.96
N ALA A 104 -19.15 14.57 12.82
CA ALA A 104 -19.41 13.58 13.86
C ALA A 104 -20.44 14.08 14.88
N THR A 105 -20.28 15.30 15.37
CA THR A 105 -21.23 15.94 16.29
C THR A 105 -22.60 16.08 15.64
N LEU A 106 -22.67 16.52 14.39
CA LEU A 106 -23.92 16.69 13.66
C LEU A 106 -24.69 15.36 13.50
N VAL A 107 -23.99 14.24 13.35
CA VAL A 107 -24.59 12.90 13.29
C VAL A 107 -24.73 12.20 14.65
N GLY A 108 -24.48 12.90 15.76
CA GLY A 108 -24.69 12.39 17.12
C GLY A 108 -23.59 11.48 17.66
N TYR A 109 -22.38 11.54 17.10
CA TYR A 109 -21.22 10.81 17.62
C TYR A 109 -20.37 11.71 18.50
N ARG A 110 -19.74 11.12 19.52
CA ARG A 110 -18.77 11.79 20.39
C ARG A 110 -17.53 12.25 19.62
N SER A 111 -17.09 11.46 18.65
CA SER A 111 -15.91 11.76 17.84
C SER A 111 -16.04 11.19 16.43
N PHE A 112 -15.22 11.70 15.50
CA PHE A 112 -15.14 11.11 14.17
C PHE A 112 -14.58 9.68 14.19
N ALA A 113 -13.71 9.37 15.16
CA ALA A 113 -13.19 8.01 15.33
C ALA A 113 -14.32 7.02 15.64
N ASP A 114 -15.19 7.34 16.60
CA ASP A 114 -16.36 6.51 16.95
C ASP A 114 -17.26 6.27 15.73
N ARG A 115 -17.48 7.31 14.92
CA ARG A 115 -18.24 7.21 13.68
C ARG A 115 -17.54 6.31 12.65
N ALA A 116 -16.23 6.45 12.48
CA ALA A 116 -15.46 5.73 11.47
C ALA A 116 -15.37 4.24 11.80
N VAL A 117 -15.22 3.89 13.07
CA VAL A 117 -15.03 2.50 13.49
C VAL A 117 -16.33 1.73 13.71
N GLN A 118 -17.48 2.39 13.78
CA GLN A 118 -18.77 1.77 14.15
C GLN A 118 -19.09 0.48 13.39
N LYS A 119 -18.78 0.44 12.09
CA LYS A 119 -19.04 -0.74 11.25
C LYS A 119 -17.86 -1.70 11.14
N LEU A 120 -16.68 -1.29 11.60
CA LEU A 120 -15.49 -2.12 11.61
C LEU A 120 -15.55 -3.18 12.73
N LEU A 121 -14.69 -4.20 12.65
CA LEU A 121 -14.64 -5.31 13.60
C LEU A 121 -14.59 -4.85 15.07
N LEU A 122 -13.74 -3.86 15.36
CA LEU A 122 -13.55 -3.36 16.72
C LEU A 122 -14.67 -2.42 17.18
N ASN A 123 -15.52 -1.91 16.28
CA ASN A 123 -16.77 -1.16 16.50
C ASN A 123 -16.79 0.02 17.51
N ASN A 124 -15.66 0.35 18.14
CA ASN A 124 -15.56 1.32 19.22
C ASN A 124 -14.12 1.88 19.30
N SER A 125 -13.97 3.20 19.43
CA SER A 125 -12.65 3.86 19.45
C SER A 125 -11.82 3.48 20.68
N SER A 126 -12.43 3.28 21.84
CA SER A 126 -11.74 2.82 23.05
C SER A 126 -11.20 1.40 22.91
N LYS A 127 -11.91 0.52 22.19
CA LYS A 127 -11.38 -0.83 21.89
C LYS A 127 -10.15 -0.77 20.97
N VAL A 128 -10.14 0.16 20.00
CA VAL A 128 -8.97 0.41 19.15
C VAL A 128 -7.80 0.92 20.00
N GLU A 129 -8.03 1.87 20.90
CA GLU A 129 -6.98 2.38 21.79
C GLU A 129 -6.41 1.28 22.70
N SER A 130 -7.27 0.49 23.33
CA SER A 130 -6.85 -0.64 24.16
C SER A 130 -6.06 -1.69 23.37
N PHE A 131 -6.47 -1.98 22.13
CA PHE A 131 -5.74 -2.89 21.24
C PHE A 131 -4.34 -2.36 20.90
N LEU A 132 -4.22 -1.07 20.58
CA LEU A 132 -2.93 -0.45 20.28
C LEU A 132 -2.00 -0.42 21.50
N LYS A 133 -2.54 -0.11 22.69
CA LYS A 133 -1.78 -0.15 23.96
C LYS A 133 -1.30 -1.56 24.30
N CYS A 134 -2.19 -2.54 24.28
CA CYS A 134 -1.84 -3.94 24.54
C CYS A 134 -0.77 -4.45 23.55
N THR A 135 -0.91 -4.08 22.27
CA THR A 135 0.09 -4.42 21.25
C THR A 135 1.44 -3.77 21.56
N LEU A 136 1.45 -2.47 21.88
CA LEU A 136 2.66 -1.75 22.28
C LEU A 136 3.33 -2.42 23.48
N ASP A 137 2.59 -2.69 24.55
CA ASP A 137 3.09 -3.33 25.77
C ASP A 137 3.69 -4.71 25.47
N THR A 138 3.11 -5.46 24.53
CA THR A 138 3.61 -6.78 24.11
C THR A 138 4.92 -6.70 23.33
N VAL A 139 5.10 -5.69 22.47
CA VAL A 139 6.29 -5.60 21.59
C VAL A 139 7.39 -4.69 22.13
N TYR A 140 7.11 -3.87 23.14
CA TYR A 140 7.99 -2.79 23.58
C TYR A 140 9.38 -3.30 24.01
N ASP A 141 9.42 -4.27 24.93
CA ASP A 141 10.69 -4.79 25.46
C ASP A 141 11.54 -5.44 24.36
N GLN A 142 10.91 -6.17 23.44
CA GLN A 142 11.58 -6.79 22.32
C GLN A 142 12.11 -5.72 21.34
N ALA A 143 11.31 -4.73 21.00
CA ALA A 143 11.73 -3.63 20.12
C ALA A 143 12.90 -2.82 20.73
N MET A 144 12.91 -2.62 22.05
CA MET A 144 14.01 -1.94 22.74
C MET A 144 15.30 -2.78 22.79
N LYS A 145 15.18 -4.11 22.92
CA LYS A 145 16.32 -5.03 22.77
C LYS A 145 16.89 -4.97 21.36
N GLU A 146 16.05 -5.13 20.35
CA GLU A 146 16.46 -5.06 18.93
C GLU A 146 17.12 -3.71 18.61
N ARG A 147 16.55 -2.60 19.08
CA ARG A 147 17.17 -1.27 18.93
C ARG A 147 18.57 -1.21 19.54
N SER A 148 18.76 -1.84 20.71
CA SER A 148 20.07 -1.89 21.37
C SER A 148 21.06 -2.77 20.61
N GLU A 149 20.59 -3.84 19.97
CA GLU A 149 21.41 -4.67 19.09
C GLU A 149 21.83 -3.91 17.83
N LEU A 150 20.96 -3.06 17.27
CA LEU A 150 21.30 -2.21 16.13
C LEU A 150 22.44 -1.23 16.45
N ALA A 151 22.63 -0.84 17.72
CA ALA A 151 23.75 0.02 18.12
C ALA A 151 25.12 -0.62 17.84
N LYS A 152 25.20 -1.96 17.74
CA LYS A 152 26.43 -2.68 17.37
C LYS A 152 26.92 -2.33 15.96
N PHE A 153 26.01 -1.94 15.06
CA PHE A 153 26.31 -1.52 13.69
C PHE A 153 26.64 -0.02 13.59
N GLN A 154 26.76 0.67 14.72
CA GLN A 154 27.03 2.11 14.78
C GLN A 154 27.97 2.47 15.94
N ASP A 155 29.05 1.70 16.11
CA ASP A 155 30.10 1.92 17.12
C ASP A 155 29.56 2.02 18.56
N GLY A 156 28.47 1.33 18.86
CA GLY A 156 27.80 1.36 20.17
C GLY A 156 26.90 2.57 20.41
N ARG A 157 26.80 3.51 19.47
CA ARG A 157 25.90 4.68 19.58
C ARG A 157 24.46 4.26 19.32
N GLN A 158 23.57 4.65 20.25
CA GLN A 158 22.13 4.41 20.11
C GLN A 158 21.59 5.03 18.80
N PRO A 159 20.80 4.27 18.02
CA PRO A 159 20.32 4.73 16.73
C PRO A 159 19.24 5.80 16.91
N TYR A 160 19.31 6.84 16.05
CA TYR A 160 18.24 7.81 15.89
C TYR A 160 17.16 7.26 14.95
N VAL A 161 15.99 7.90 14.91
CA VAL A 161 14.86 7.46 14.08
C VAL A 161 15.25 7.35 12.60
N TRP A 162 16.10 8.25 12.11
CA TRP A 162 16.59 8.24 10.73
C TRP A 162 17.70 7.21 10.46
N ASP A 163 18.24 6.56 11.49
CA ASP A 163 19.22 5.47 11.34
C ASP A 163 18.56 4.10 11.17
N LEU A 164 17.36 3.94 11.72
CA LEU A 164 16.70 2.64 11.81
C LEU A 164 16.56 1.93 10.45
N PRO A 165 16.08 2.57 9.36
CA PRO A 165 15.92 1.85 8.08
C PRO A 165 17.24 1.28 7.55
N TYR A 166 18.32 2.08 7.59
CA TYR A 166 19.64 1.63 7.16
C TYR A 166 20.18 0.52 8.05
N LEU A 167 20.11 0.68 9.38
CA LEU A 167 20.67 -0.30 10.31
C LEU A 167 19.89 -1.61 10.30
N CYS A 168 18.56 -1.58 10.18
CA CYS A 168 17.75 -2.78 10.00
C CYS A 168 18.13 -3.52 8.72
N TYR A 169 18.37 -2.79 7.62
CA TYR A 169 18.85 -3.38 6.38
C TYR A 169 20.23 -4.04 6.58
N THR A 170 21.20 -3.32 7.15
CA THR A 170 22.55 -3.84 7.43
C THR A 170 22.53 -5.05 8.37
N ALA A 171 21.69 -5.03 9.41
CA ALA A 171 21.54 -6.16 10.31
C ALA A 171 20.95 -7.39 9.60
N LYS A 172 19.90 -7.19 8.79
CA LYS A 172 19.29 -8.26 7.98
C LYS A 172 20.28 -8.85 6.98
N ASP A 173 21.08 -8.01 6.33
CA ASP A 173 22.11 -8.43 5.37
C ASP A 173 23.17 -9.31 6.05
N ASN A 174 23.69 -8.85 7.20
CA ASN A 174 24.67 -9.60 7.99
C ASN A 174 24.14 -10.92 8.56
N LEU A 175 22.88 -10.96 9.00
CA LEU A 175 22.25 -12.16 9.57
C LEU A 175 21.93 -13.21 8.50
N THR A 176 21.53 -12.76 7.31
CA THR A 176 21.08 -13.67 6.25
C THR A 176 22.24 -14.20 5.41
N GLN A 177 23.31 -13.42 5.22
CA GLN A 177 24.45 -13.75 4.35
C GLN A 177 24.04 -14.23 2.95
N LEU A 178 22.82 -13.89 2.52
CA LEU A 178 22.29 -14.33 1.24
C LEU A 178 22.88 -13.44 0.17
N SER A 179 23.67 -14.01 -0.73
CA SER A 179 24.11 -13.24 -1.88
C SER A 179 22.92 -13.02 -2.81
N PHE A 180 22.77 -11.80 -3.33
CA PHE A 180 21.74 -11.51 -4.34
C PHE A 180 21.84 -12.48 -5.52
N SER A 181 23.07 -12.87 -5.91
CA SER A 181 23.36 -13.87 -6.94
C SER A 181 22.69 -15.24 -6.72
N GLU A 182 22.56 -15.70 -5.47
CA GLU A 182 21.89 -16.97 -5.16
C GLU A 182 20.36 -16.87 -5.27
N LEU A 183 19.80 -15.67 -5.10
CA LEU A 183 18.37 -15.43 -5.16
C LEU A 183 17.88 -15.12 -6.58
N VAL A 184 18.73 -14.54 -7.45
CA VAL A 184 18.37 -14.16 -8.83
C VAL A 184 17.62 -15.26 -9.58
N PRO A 185 18.03 -16.54 -9.55
CA PRO A 185 17.31 -17.60 -10.28
C PRO A 185 15.85 -17.70 -9.87
N PHE A 186 15.52 -17.52 -8.59
CA PHE A 186 14.15 -17.67 -8.06
C PHE A 186 13.29 -16.42 -8.21
N LEU A 187 13.90 -15.29 -8.57
CA LEU A 187 13.23 -14.00 -8.66
C LEU A 187 12.85 -13.63 -10.09
N ASN A 188 13.07 -14.53 -11.06
CA ASN A 188 12.58 -14.33 -12.42
C ASN A 188 11.05 -14.20 -12.41
N ARG A 189 10.53 -13.11 -12.99
CA ARG A 189 9.10 -12.79 -12.91
C ARG A 189 8.22 -13.91 -13.49
N GLN A 190 8.59 -14.48 -14.64
CA GLN A 190 7.80 -15.55 -15.27
C GLN A 190 7.76 -16.79 -14.39
N GLN A 191 8.89 -17.18 -13.81
CA GLN A 191 8.96 -18.33 -12.91
C GLN A 191 8.15 -18.09 -11.62
N VAL A 192 8.20 -16.89 -11.06
CA VAL A 192 7.37 -16.51 -9.91
C VAL A 192 5.88 -16.66 -10.21
N ILE A 193 5.43 -16.18 -11.37
CA ILE A 193 4.02 -16.29 -11.79
C ILE A 193 3.63 -17.75 -12.02
N ASN A 194 4.48 -18.53 -12.68
CA ASN A 194 4.24 -19.95 -12.91
C ASN A 194 4.14 -20.73 -11.58
N ASN A 195 5.07 -20.49 -10.66
CA ASN A 195 5.07 -21.13 -9.34
C ASN A 195 3.85 -20.74 -8.50
N LEU A 196 3.45 -19.46 -8.56
CA LEU A 196 2.21 -18.99 -7.96
C LEU A 196 0.99 -19.72 -8.56
N SER A 197 0.93 -19.87 -9.89
CA SER A 197 -0.15 -20.59 -10.57
C SER A 197 -0.23 -22.06 -10.15
N ILE A 198 0.91 -22.76 -10.08
CA ILE A 198 1.00 -24.15 -9.60
C ILE A 198 0.44 -24.26 -8.18
N MET A 199 0.85 -23.35 -7.30
CA MET A 199 0.41 -23.41 -5.92
C MET A 199 -1.07 -23.04 -5.76
N LEU A 200 -1.58 -22.08 -6.53
CA LEU A 200 -3.02 -21.79 -6.56
C LEU A 200 -3.83 -22.98 -7.07
N ASN A 201 -3.27 -23.78 -7.98
CA ASN A 201 -3.88 -25.02 -8.43
C ASN A 201 -3.97 -26.02 -7.28
N TYR A 202 -2.88 -26.25 -6.55
CA TYR A 202 -2.88 -27.13 -5.39
C TYR A 202 -3.82 -26.69 -4.26
N LEU A 203 -3.91 -25.38 -3.98
CA LEU A 203 -4.69 -24.87 -2.85
C LEU A 203 -6.18 -24.68 -3.18
N TYR A 204 -6.50 -24.30 -4.42
CA TYR A 204 -7.82 -23.82 -4.79
C TYR A 204 -8.37 -24.43 -6.09
N GLY A 205 -7.62 -25.29 -6.79
CA GLY A 205 -8.01 -25.83 -8.09
C GLY A 205 -8.14 -24.75 -9.16
N VAL A 206 -7.32 -23.69 -9.08
CA VAL A 206 -7.31 -22.60 -10.08
C VAL A 206 -5.94 -22.39 -10.68
N GLN A 207 -5.90 -21.91 -11.92
CA GLN A 207 -4.69 -21.60 -12.64
C GLN A 207 -4.76 -20.18 -13.21
N ILE A 208 -3.61 -19.54 -13.28
CA ILE A 208 -3.41 -18.26 -13.97
C ILE A 208 -2.88 -18.56 -15.36
N VAL A 209 -3.61 -18.10 -16.38
CA VAL A 209 -3.25 -18.29 -17.79
C VAL A 209 -3.14 -16.92 -18.45
N GLU A 210 -2.01 -16.64 -19.11
CA GLU A 210 -1.86 -15.44 -19.91
C GLU A 210 -2.73 -15.52 -21.17
N ALA A 211 -3.41 -14.41 -21.49
CA ALA A 211 -4.37 -14.34 -22.58
C ALA A 211 -4.09 -13.17 -23.50
N GLU A 212 -4.48 -13.32 -24.76
CA GLU A 212 -4.34 -12.27 -25.76
C GLU A 212 -5.21 -11.05 -25.45
N ILE A 213 -4.66 -9.90 -25.80
CA ILE A 213 -5.26 -8.58 -25.61
C ILE A 213 -5.84 -8.15 -26.95
N ASN A 214 -7.13 -7.79 -26.96
CA ASN A 214 -7.77 -7.27 -28.16
C ASN A 214 -7.31 -5.84 -28.48
N PRO A 215 -7.33 -5.41 -29.75
CA PRO A 215 -7.01 -4.04 -30.13
C PRO A 215 -7.84 -3.00 -29.34
N GLY A 216 -7.16 -2.08 -28.66
CA GLY A 216 -7.79 -1.02 -27.86
C GLY A 216 -8.29 -1.44 -26.47
N GLU A 217 -8.06 -2.68 -26.03
CA GLU A 217 -8.49 -3.18 -24.72
C GLU A 217 -7.65 -2.64 -23.55
N VAL A 218 -6.37 -2.35 -23.78
CA VAL A 218 -5.44 -1.86 -22.76
C VAL A 218 -4.99 -0.41 -23.03
N TRP A 219 -4.63 0.29 -21.95
CA TRP A 219 -4.16 1.68 -22.00
C TRP A 219 -2.66 1.82 -22.30
N HIS A 220 -1.92 0.71 -22.31
CA HIS A 220 -0.48 0.71 -22.58
C HIS A 220 0.00 -0.68 -23.03
N ASP A 221 0.94 -0.73 -23.97
CA ASP A 221 1.45 -1.96 -24.60
C ASP A 221 2.18 -2.90 -23.63
N SER A 222 2.62 -2.38 -22.48
CA SER A 222 3.28 -3.17 -21.44
C SER A 222 2.33 -3.88 -20.49
N VAL A 223 1.02 -3.69 -20.63
CA VAL A 223 0.03 -4.34 -19.78
C VAL A 223 -0.14 -5.78 -20.23
N THR A 224 -0.08 -6.72 -19.30
CA THR A 224 -0.38 -8.14 -19.57
C THR A 224 -1.78 -8.48 -19.06
N LYS A 225 -2.45 -9.41 -19.71
CA LYS A 225 -3.80 -9.85 -19.35
C LYS A 225 -3.77 -11.32 -18.96
N TRP A 226 -4.29 -11.61 -17.78
CA TRP A 226 -4.33 -12.96 -17.22
C TRP A 226 -5.75 -13.36 -16.87
N LEU A 227 -6.10 -14.61 -17.19
CA LEU A 227 -7.35 -15.25 -16.81
C LEU A 227 -7.09 -16.14 -15.60
N VAL A 228 -7.94 -16.00 -14.58
CA VAL A 228 -7.99 -16.96 -13.48
C VAL A 228 -9.05 -18.00 -13.84
N GLN A 229 -8.64 -19.23 -14.09
CA GLN A 229 -9.50 -20.31 -14.56
C GLN A 229 -9.58 -21.44 -13.53
N ASN A 230 -10.73 -22.10 -13.43
CA ASN A 230 -10.86 -23.34 -12.66
C ASN A 230 -10.35 -24.56 -13.45
N GLU A 231 -10.35 -25.73 -12.83
CA GLU A 231 -9.97 -27.02 -13.46
C GLU A 231 -10.77 -27.35 -14.73
N GLN A 232 -11.98 -26.82 -14.86
CA GLN A 232 -12.85 -27.03 -16.03
C GLN A 232 -12.58 -26.04 -17.17
N GLY A 233 -11.60 -25.13 -17.02
CA GLY A 233 -11.29 -24.07 -17.98
C GLY A 233 -12.25 -22.87 -17.93
N SER A 234 -13.20 -22.85 -16.99
CA SER A 234 -14.12 -21.72 -16.81
C SER A 234 -13.39 -20.54 -16.17
N THR A 235 -13.53 -19.35 -16.78
CA THR A 235 -12.91 -18.12 -16.27
C THR A 235 -13.68 -17.58 -15.07
N LEU A 236 -12.99 -17.48 -13.93
CA LEU A 236 -13.49 -16.94 -12.67
C LEU A 236 -13.26 -15.43 -12.57
N GLY A 237 -12.32 -14.87 -13.32
CA GLY A 237 -12.01 -13.44 -13.32
C GLY A 237 -10.84 -13.10 -14.22
N VAL A 238 -10.65 -11.80 -14.46
CA VAL A 238 -9.58 -11.26 -15.31
C VAL A 238 -8.71 -10.33 -14.49
N ILE A 239 -7.39 -10.47 -14.61
CA ILE A 239 -6.39 -9.59 -14.00
C ILE A 239 -5.59 -8.93 -15.12
N TYR A 240 -5.54 -7.61 -15.15
CA TYR A 240 -4.57 -6.87 -15.94
C TYR A 240 -3.41 -6.44 -15.05
N CYS A 241 -2.18 -6.73 -15.48
CA CYS A 241 -0.99 -6.33 -14.75
C CYS A 241 -0.24 -5.25 -15.53
N ASP A 242 -0.11 -4.08 -14.92
CA ASP A 242 0.61 -2.94 -15.45
C ASP A 242 1.96 -2.80 -14.74
N TRP A 243 3.01 -3.29 -15.39
CA TRP A 243 4.34 -3.44 -14.78
C TRP A 243 5.17 -2.17 -14.75
N ILE A 244 5.22 -1.44 -15.86
CA ILE A 244 6.28 -0.46 -16.11
C ILE A 244 5.95 0.87 -15.46
N ASP A 245 6.91 1.41 -14.71
CA ASP A 245 6.78 2.75 -14.11
C ASP A 245 6.81 3.84 -15.19
N ARG A 246 5.94 4.84 -15.06
CA ARG A 246 5.84 5.95 -16.02
C ARG A 246 5.24 7.18 -15.36
N ARG A 247 5.56 8.37 -15.90
CA ARG A 247 5.09 9.64 -15.36
C ARG A 247 3.56 9.68 -15.29
N GLY A 248 3.03 10.02 -14.11
CA GLY A 248 1.58 10.12 -13.87
C GLY A 248 0.87 8.79 -13.59
N LYS A 249 1.58 7.65 -13.59
CA LYS A 249 1.01 6.36 -13.19
C LYS A 249 0.92 6.27 -11.66
N VAL A 250 -0.24 5.85 -11.18
CA VAL A 250 -0.42 5.39 -9.80
C VAL A 250 0.03 3.94 -9.73
N SER A 251 0.96 3.63 -8.84
CA SER A 251 1.61 2.33 -8.80
C SER A 251 1.57 1.74 -7.39
N ASP A 252 1.89 0.45 -7.30
CA ASP A 252 1.80 -0.37 -6.09
C ASP A 252 0.35 -0.36 -5.56
N SER A 253 -0.58 -0.72 -6.45
CA SER A 253 -2.01 -0.58 -6.21
C SER A 253 -2.83 -1.62 -6.94
N HIS A 254 -3.85 -2.13 -6.24
CA HIS A 254 -4.94 -2.94 -6.80
C HIS A 254 -6.19 -2.09 -7.03
N PHE A 255 -6.77 -2.20 -8.23
CA PHE A 255 -8.03 -1.60 -8.62
C PHE A 255 -9.03 -2.65 -9.06
N THR A 256 -10.23 -2.64 -8.49
CA THR A 256 -11.35 -3.43 -9.00
C THR A 256 -12.12 -2.57 -10.01
N ILE A 257 -12.00 -2.91 -11.29
CA ILE A 257 -12.68 -2.20 -12.39
C ILE A 257 -14.11 -2.70 -12.52
N GLN A 258 -14.27 -4.02 -12.45
CA GLN A 258 -15.56 -4.68 -12.46
C GLN A 258 -15.67 -5.60 -11.25
N CYS A 259 -16.72 -5.42 -10.47
CA CYS A 259 -17.02 -6.29 -9.34
C CYS A 259 -17.72 -7.56 -9.78
N GLY A 260 -17.49 -8.67 -9.05
CA GLY A 260 -18.26 -9.88 -9.21
C GLY A 260 -19.68 -9.74 -8.64
N LYS A 261 -20.71 -10.03 -9.43
CA LYS A 261 -22.11 -10.00 -8.96
C LYS A 261 -23.02 -10.92 -9.74
N GLN A 262 -24.15 -11.29 -9.14
CA GLN A 262 -25.24 -11.93 -9.88
C GLN A 262 -26.01 -10.86 -10.69
N LEU A 263 -26.28 -11.16 -11.95
CA LEU A 263 -27.09 -10.34 -12.84
C LEU A 263 -28.58 -10.68 -12.69
N SER A 264 -29.45 -9.81 -13.22
CA SER A 264 -30.91 -9.97 -13.11
C SER A 264 -31.44 -11.21 -13.84
N ASP A 265 -30.72 -11.67 -14.86
CA ASP A 265 -31.03 -12.89 -15.63
C ASP A 265 -30.56 -14.18 -14.91
N GLY A 266 -29.97 -14.06 -13.72
CA GLY A 266 -29.44 -15.17 -12.94
C GLY A 266 -27.99 -15.55 -13.27
N SER A 267 -27.42 -15.02 -14.35
CA SER A 267 -26.02 -15.24 -14.71
C SER A 267 -25.07 -14.48 -13.76
N TYR A 268 -23.77 -14.80 -13.83
CA TYR A 268 -22.76 -14.19 -12.95
C TYR A 268 -21.77 -13.34 -13.74
N GLN A 269 -21.68 -12.06 -13.39
CA GLN A 269 -20.68 -11.13 -13.90
C GLN A 269 -19.33 -11.43 -13.26
N GLN A 270 -18.33 -11.77 -14.06
CA GLN A 270 -16.99 -12.05 -13.55
C GLN A 270 -16.25 -10.74 -13.19
N PRO A 271 -15.47 -10.72 -12.10
CA PRO A 271 -14.68 -9.57 -11.72
C PRO A 271 -13.51 -9.30 -12.67
N VAL A 272 -13.18 -8.02 -12.82
CA VAL A 272 -12.04 -7.51 -13.57
C VAL A 272 -11.20 -6.63 -12.66
N VAL A 273 -9.93 -6.98 -12.52
CA VAL A 273 -8.99 -6.36 -11.60
C VAL A 273 -7.79 -5.83 -12.37
N VAL A 274 -7.21 -4.73 -11.90
CA VAL A 274 -5.95 -4.18 -12.39
C VAL A 274 -4.96 -4.13 -11.24
N LEU A 275 -3.78 -4.70 -11.45
CA LEU A 275 -2.63 -4.59 -10.57
C LEU A 275 -1.61 -3.66 -11.21
N SER A 276 -1.20 -2.62 -10.49
CA SER A 276 -0.27 -1.62 -10.98
C SER A 276 1.01 -1.66 -10.15
N PHE A 277 2.17 -1.75 -10.81
CA PHE A 277 3.49 -1.89 -10.16
C PHE A 277 4.49 -0.84 -10.66
N ARG A 278 5.57 -0.62 -9.90
CA ARG A 278 6.77 0.12 -10.34
C ARG A 278 7.93 -0.82 -10.68
N CYS A 279 7.92 -1.36 -11.89
CA CYS A 279 9.09 -2.06 -12.44
C CYS A 279 9.84 -1.14 -13.41
N ARG A 280 11.17 -1.08 -13.27
CA ARG A 280 12.05 -0.30 -14.17
C ARG A 280 12.40 -1.06 -15.44
N ASP A 281 12.48 -2.38 -15.34
CA ASP A 281 12.81 -3.21 -16.49
C ASP A 281 11.59 -3.44 -17.39
N ARG A 282 11.83 -3.34 -18.70
CA ARG A 282 10.85 -3.71 -19.71
C ARG A 282 10.40 -5.15 -19.48
N CYS A 283 9.15 -5.43 -19.86
CA CYS A 283 8.58 -6.77 -19.87
C CYS A 283 9.43 -7.65 -20.81
N SER A 284 10.50 -8.24 -20.28
CA SER A 284 11.31 -9.25 -20.95
C SER A 284 11.35 -10.49 -20.06
N ASP A 285 11.62 -11.64 -20.66
CA ASP A 285 11.83 -12.92 -20.00
C ASP A 285 13.01 -12.89 -19.00
N LYS A 286 13.76 -11.79 -18.96
CA LYS A 286 14.90 -11.52 -18.08
C LYS A 286 14.60 -10.49 -16.99
N ALA A 287 13.35 -10.13 -16.76
CA ALA A 287 13.01 -9.23 -15.66
C ALA A 287 12.96 -9.99 -14.34
N TYR A 288 13.66 -9.46 -13.35
CA TYR A 288 13.73 -10.02 -12.00
C TYR A 288 13.01 -9.11 -11.02
N PHE A 289 12.31 -9.72 -10.06
CA PHE A 289 11.83 -9.00 -8.90
C PHE A 289 12.99 -8.75 -7.92
N THR A 290 13.01 -7.56 -7.32
CA THR A 290 13.62 -7.43 -6.00
C THR A 290 12.73 -8.12 -4.97
N LEU A 291 13.26 -8.47 -3.79
CA LEU A 291 12.45 -9.07 -2.72
C LEU A 291 11.25 -8.18 -2.34
N SER A 292 11.44 -6.87 -2.27
CA SER A 292 10.35 -5.93 -1.97
C SER A 292 9.29 -5.92 -3.08
N GLN A 293 9.69 -6.00 -4.36
CA GLN A 293 8.73 -6.09 -5.46
C GLN A 293 7.97 -7.42 -5.46
N LEU A 294 8.62 -8.53 -5.09
CA LEU A 294 7.97 -9.83 -4.94
C LEU A 294 6.94 -9.80 -3.81
N GLU A 295 7.31 -9.28 -2.64
CA GLU A 295 6.41 -9.10 -1.50
C GLU A 295 5.18 -8.28 -1.90
N ASN A 296 5.41 -7.15 -2.57
CA ASN A 296 4.34 -6.29 -3.08
C ASN A 296 3.47 -7.00 -4.12
N PHE A 297 4.07 -7.73 -5.07
CA PHE A 297 3.34 -8.51 -6.07
C PHE A 297 2.41 -9.54 -5.42
N LEU A 298 2.92 -10.30 -4.44
CA LEU A 298 2.12 -11.30 -3.72
C LEU A 298 1.01 -10.65 -2.89
N HIS A 299 1.27 -9.50 -2.28
CA HIS A 299 0.27 -8.73 -1.54
C HIS A 299 -0.89 -8.29 -2.45
N GLU A 300 -0.57 -7.65 -3.57
CA GLU A 300 -1.56 -7.16 -4.53
C GLU A 300 -2.30 -8.30 -5.23
N MET A 301 -1.62 -9.41 -5.52
CA MET A 301 -2.26 -10.63 -6.00
C MET A 301 -3.25 -11.19 -4.97
N GLY A 302 -2.94 -11.13 -3.67
CA GLY A 302 -3.87 -11.49 -2.61
C GLY A 302 -5.18 -10.68 -2.69
N HIS A 303 -5.10 -9.37 -2.96
CA HIS A 303 -6.30 -8.53 -3.18
C HIS A 303 -7.06 -8.93 -4.45
N ALA A 304 -6.35 -9.22 -5.54
CA ALA A 304 -6.96 -9.66 -6.79
C ALA A 304 -7.73 -10.97 -6.60
N LEU A 305 -7.10 -11.98 -5.99
CA LEU A 305 -7.70 -13.27 -5.72
C LEU A 305 -8.89 -13.16 -4.76
N HIS A 306 -8.79 -12.33 -3.72
CA HIS A 306 -9.94 -12.06 -2.85
C HIS A 306 -11.12 -11.49 -3.65
N SER A 307 -10.86 -10.55 -4.55
CA SER A 307 -11.90 -9.97 -5.41
C SER A 307 -12.50 -10.98 -6.39
N ILE A 308 -11.69 -11.94 -6.86
CA ILE A 308 -12.09 -12.98 -7.81
C ILE A 308 -12.88 -14.11 -7.14
N PHE A 309 -12.42 -14.59 -5.98
CA PHE A 309 -13.07 -15.66 -5.23
C PHE A 309 -14.30 -15.19 -4.46
N GLY A 310 -14.39 -13.89 -4.13
CA GLY A 310 -15.54 -13.28 -3.48
C GLY A 310 -16.79 -13.28 -4.37
N ARG A 311 -17.49 -14.42 -4.43
CA ARG A 311 -18.74 -14.56 -5.19
C ARG A 311 -19.92 -14.06 -4.39
N THR A 312 -20.46 -12.90 -4.78
CA THR A 312 -21.55 -12.27 -4.05
C THR A 312 -22.75 -11.96 -4.94
N ARG A 313 -23.94 -11.87 -4.35
CA ARG A 313 -25.16 -11.51 -5.08
C ARG A 313 -25.19 -10.02 -5.44
N TYR A 314 -24.67 -9.15 -4.57
CA TYR A 314 -24.79 -7.71 -4.73
C TYR A 314 -23.42 -7.02 -4.84
N GLN A 315 -23.31 -6.09 -5.77
CA GLN A 315 -22.09 -5.31 -6.01
C GLN A 315 -21.60 -4.50 -4.80
N HIS A 316 -22.49 -4.12 -3.88
CA HIS A 316 -22.11 -3.34 -2.71
C HIS A 316 -21.54 -4.18 -1.56
N VAL A 317 -21.52 -5.51 -1.70
CA VAL A 317 -20.82 -6.44 -0.79
C VAL A 317 -19.74 -7.26 -1.51
N SER A 318 -19.58 -7.08 -2.81
CA SER A 318 -18.61 -7.82 -3.62
C SER A 318 -17.19 -7.30 -3.42
N GLY A 319 -16.21 -8.21 -3.42
CA GLY A 319 -14.79 -7.88 -3.31
C GLY A 319 -14.49 -7.07 -2.04
N ARG A 320 -13.74 -5.97 -2.19
CA ARG A 320 -13.28 -5.11 -1.08
C ARG A 320 -14.37 -4.29 -0.38
N ALA A 321 -15.64 -4.53 -0.68
CA ALA A 321 -16.73 -3.91 0.05
C ALA A 321 -16.93 -4.54 1.45
N GLU A 322 -16.24 -5.65 1.75
CA GLU A 322 -16.00 -6.08 3.12
C GLU A 322 -15.00 -5.14 3.83
N HIS A 323 -15.25 -4.87 5.11
CA HIS A 323 -14.59 -3.82 5.89
C HIS A 323 -13.06 -3.76 5.73
N PHE A 324 -12.53 -2.53 5.59
CA PHE A 324 -11.11 -2.20 5.32
C PHE A 324 -10.08 -2.97 6.17
N LEU A 325 -10.43 -3.37 7.41
CA LEU A 325 -9.56 -4.17 8.28
C LEU A 325 -9.46 -5.65 7.87
N ASN A 326 -10.53 -6.26 7.35
CA ASN A 326 -10.53 -7.67 6.92
C ASN A 326 -9.78 -7.87 5.61
N LEU A 327 -9.74 -6.82 4.78
CA LEU A 327 -9.11 -6.84 3.47
C LEU A 327 -7.61 -7.17 3.54
N HIS A 328 -6.88 -6.48 4.43
CA HIS A 328 -5.44 -6.72 4.60
C HIS A 328 -5.15 -8.05 5.28
N PHE A 329 -6.12 -8.66 5.97
CA PHE A 329 -5.91 -9.95 6.63
C PHE A 329 -5.65 -11.07 5.62
N PHE A 330 -6.43 -11.11 4.53
CA PHE A 330 -6.24 -12.11 3.49
C PHE A 330 -4.92 -11.90 2.74
N SER A 331 -4.63 -10.67 2.29
CA SER A 331 -3.40 -10.38 1.56
C SER A 331 -2.15 -10.62 2.41
N ASN A 332 -2.16 -10.18 3.68
CA ASN A 332 -1.03 -10.40 4.59
C ASN A 332 -0.87 -11.87 4.98
N LYS A 333 -1.96 -12.62 5.19
CA LYS A 333 -1.87 -14.07 5.45
C LYS A 333 -1.38 -14.83 4.24
N PHE A 334 -1.86 -14.47 3.05
CA PHE A 334 -1.41 -15.06 1.81
C PHE A 334 0.09 -14.81 1.65
N GLN A 335 0.53 -13.56 1.70
CA GLN A 335 1.95 -13.20 1.68
C GLN A 335 2.76 -13.96 2.74
N PHE A 336 2.30 -14.01 3.99
CA PHE A 336 2.98 -14.72 5.06
C PHE A 336 3.10 -16.22 4.77
N TYR A 337 2.03 -16.87 4.32
CA TYR A 337 2.02 -18.29 3.97
C TYR A 337 3.04 -18.60 2.87
N LEU A 338 3.11 -17.74 1.84
CA LEU A 338 4.05 -17.88 0.73
C LEU A 338 5.51 -17.68 1.13
N LEU A 339 5.77 -16.70 1.98
CA LEU A 339 7.14 -16.40 2.42
C LEU A 339 7.62 -17.33 3.54
N SER A 340 6.70 -17.96 4.29
CA SER A 340 7.01 -18.87 5.40
C SER A 340 7.35 -20.28 4.97
N PHE A 341 7.12 -20.67 3.71
CA PHE A 341 7.55 -21.96 3.15
C PHE A 341 9.06 -22.20 3.21
N ARG A 342 9.84 -21.16 3.56
CA ARG A 342 11.27 -21.25 3.86
C ARG A 342 11.60 -22.12 5.09
N ASN A 343 10.67 -22.29 6.02
CA ASN A 343 10.89 -23.12 7.21
C ASN A 343 10.55 -24.61 7.00
N THR A 344 9.87 -24.97 5.91
CA THR A 344 9.50 -26.36 5.60
C THR A 344 10.47 -27.06 4.64
N LEU A 345 11.42 -26.33 4.05
CA LEU A 345 12.46 -26.89 3.15
C LEU A 345 13.80 -27.13 3.86
N ARG A 346 13.80 -27.18 5.20
CA ARG A 346 14.98 -27.49 6.01
C ARG A 346 15.05 -28.95 6.48
N ASP A 347 14.11 -29.79 6.05
CA ASP A 347 14.11 -31.24 6.27
C ASP A 347 14.24 -31.99 4.94
#